data_AF-A0A656JQC8-F1
#
_entry.id   AF-A0A656JQC8-F1
#
_cell.length_a   1.000
_cell.length_b   1.000
_cell.length_c   1.000
_cell.angle_alpha   90.00
_cell.angle_beta   90.00
_cell.angle_gamma   90.00
#
_symmetry.space_group_name_H-M   'P 1'
#
loop_
_entity.id
_entity.type
_entity.pdbx_description
1 polymer ?
#
loop_
_entity_poly.entity_id
_entity_poly.type
_entity_poly.pdbx_seq_one_letter_code
_entity_poly.pdbx_strand_id
1 'polypeptide(L)'
;DLQAAIDAWEQRLLPLTELADPVTPSPGLWERIERNLLDMTAPAKPAQRPRVRWWDNLSVWRGLAGAGLAASLVLGMTLMTRAPAQPSYLVVLVGPQDKAPGWVVQASNSQQIQLIPLGVVEVPADKALEFWTKGDDWQGPVSLGLVKPGQSLSIALDKLPPLQANQLFELTLETSTGSPIGKPTGPIQFIGRAVKVI
;
A
#
# COMPACT_ATOMS: atom_id res chain seq x y z
N ASP A 1 -20.30 16.20 49.09
CA ASP A 1 -19.04 16.96 49.08
C ASP A 1 -19.15 18.30 48.38
N LEU A 2 -19.52 18.38 47.08
CA LEU A 2 -19.54 19.67 46.36
C LEU A 2 -20.55 20.69 46.92
N GLN A 3 -21.78 20.26 47.24
CA GLN A 3 -22.80 21.14 47.82
C GLN A 3 -22.34 21.72 49.16
N ALA A 4 -21.81 20.88 50.05
CA ALA A 4 -21.29 21.31 51.35
C ALA A 4 -20.10 22.28 51.22
N ALA A 5 -19.26 22.12 50.17
CA ALA A 5 -18.19 23.07 49.89
C ALA A 5 -18.76 24.43 49.45
N ILE A 6 -19.78 24.45 48.59
CA ILE A 6 -20.47 25.69 48.16
C ILE A 6 -21.09 26.38 49.38
N ASP A 7 -21.84 25.66 50.21
CA ASP A 7 -22.51 26.22 51.38
C ASP A 7 -21.50 26.81 52.38
N ALA A 8 -20.35 26.16 52.59
CA ALA A 8 -19.28 26.66 53.45
C ALA A 8 -18.65 27.96 52.93
N TRP A 9 -18.49 28.08 51.60
CA TRP A 9 -18.02 29.31 50.97
C TRP A 9 -19.04 30.45 51.11
N GLU A 10 -20.32 30.18 50.88
CA GLU A 10 -21.38 31.17 51.03
C GLU A 10 -21.47 31.68 52.48
N GLN A 11 -21.46 30.79 53.47
CA GLN A 11 -21.48 31.16 54.89
C GLN A 11 -20.28 32.04 55.29
N ARG A 12 -19.11 31.82 54.71
CA ARG A 12 -17.90 32.58 55.02
C ARG A 12 -17.86 33.95 54.34
N LEU A 13 -18.43 34.08 53.15
CA LEU A 13 -18.30 35.28 52.32
C LEU A 13 -19.50 36.23 52.43
N LEU A 14 -20.73 35.72 52.64
CA LEU A 14 -21.93 36.56 52.74
C LEU A 14 -21.81 37.66 53.80
N PRO A 15 -21.27 37.44 55.01
CA PRO A 15 -21.16 38.51 56.02
C PRO A 15 -20.29 39.69 55.58
N LEU A 16 -19.35 39.48 54.65
CA LEU A 16 -18.53 40.57 54.11
C LEU A 16 -19.36 41.56 53.29
N THR A 17 -20.52 41.15 52.77
CA THR A 17 -21.41 42.04 52.01
C THR A 17 -22.14 43.03 52.91
N GLU A 18 -22.26 42.77 54.20
CA GLU A 18 -22.85 43.70 55.18
C GLU A 18 -21.96 44.93 55.43
N LEU A 19 -20.66 44.84 55.11
CA LEU A 19 -19.72 45.95 55.21
C LEU A 19 -19.81 46.91 54.02
N ALA A 20 -20.57 46.58 52.97
CA ALA A 20 -20.70 47.43 51.80
C ALA A 20 -21.76 48.52 52.02
N ASP A 21 -21.42 49.76 51.65
CA ASP A 21 -22.36 50.88 51.73
C ASP A 21 -23.54 50.68 50.76
N PRO A 22 -24.80 50.94 51.19
CA PRO A 22 -25.96 50.85 50.31
C PRO A 22 -25.88 51.81 49.12
N VAL A 23 -26.07 51.29 47.91
CA VAL A 23 -26.15 52.09 46.67
C VAL A 23 -27.58 52.06 46.13
N THR A 24 -28.16 53.24 45.91
CA THR A 24 -29.52 53.37 45.37
C THR A 24 -29.56 52.88 43.91
N PRO A 25 -30.38 51.87 43.57
CA PRO A 25 -30.52 51.38 42.21
C PRO A 25 -31.27 52.39 41.31
N SER A 26 -31.18 52.21 39.99
CA SER A 26 -31.91 53.07 39.06
C SER A 26 -33.43 52.86 39.17
N PRO A 27 -34.26 53.91 38.98
CA PRO A 27 -35.71 53.84 39.22
C PRO A 27 -36.48 52.77 38.42
N GLY A 28 -35.93 52.27 37.32
CA GLY A 28 -36.57 51.24 36.47
C GLY A 28 -35.98 49.83 36.60
N LEU A 29 -35.02 49.61 37.51
CA LEU A 29 -34.37 48.30 37.65
C LEU A 29 -35.37 47.22 38.10
N TRP A 30 -36.23 47.55 39.06
CA TRP A 30 -37.18 46.60 39.64
C TRP A 30 -38.20 46.10 38.61
N GLU A 31 -38.81 47.01 37.85
CA GLU A 31 -39.75 46.66 36.77
C GLU A 31 -39.11 45.80 35.67
N ARG A 32 -37.80 45.98 35.42
CA ARG A 32 -37.08 45.15 34.45
C ARG A 32 -36.84 43.74 34.99
N ILE A 33 -36.54 43.59 36.28
CA ILE A 33 -36.38 42.27 36.91
C ILE A 33 -37.72 41.51 36.91
N GLU A 34 -38.81 42.19 37.26
CA GLU A 34 -40.15 41.60 37.28
C GLU A 34 -40.58 41.08 35.90
N ARG A 35 -40.37 41.89 34.84
CA ARG A 35 -40.63 41.46 33.46
C ARG A 35 -39.80 40.24 33.04
N ASN A 36 -38.51 40.22 33.38
CA ASN A 36 -37.65 39.08 33.03
C ASN A 36 -38.03 37.79 33.77
N LEU A 37 -38.47 37.88 35.02
CA LEU A 37 -38.97 36.71 35.77
C LEU A 37 -40.22 36.12 35.11
N LEU A 38 -41.13 36.99 34.67
CA LEU A 38 -42.34 36.58 33.95
C LEU A 38 -42.01 35.90 32.62
N ASP A 39 -41.04 36.45 31.86
CA ASP A 39 -40.57 35.86 30.61
C ASP A 39 -39.85 34.50 30.81
N MET A 40 -39.16 34.30 31.94
CA MET A 40 -38.54 33.01 32.30
C MET A 40 -39.58 31.94 32.67
N THR A 41 -40.70 32.33 33.27
CA THR A 41 -41.83 31.43 33.56
C THR A 41 -42.76 31.18 32.37
N ALA A 42 -42.64 31.99 31.31
CA ALA A 42 -43.38 31.73 30.08
C ALA A 42 -42.85 30.45 29.42
N PRO A 43 -43.72 29.53 28.94
CA PRO A 43 -43.26 28.34 28.25
C PRO A 43 -42.45 28.76 27.02
N ALA A 44 -41.18 28.35 26.99
CA ALA A 44 -40.29 28.62 25.88
C ALA A 44 -40.98 28.20 24.56
N LYS A 45 -41.20 29.16 23.65
CA LYS A 45 -41.58 28.85 22.26
C LYS A 45 -40.59 27.80 21.76
N PRO A 46 -41.04 26.69 21.14
CA PRO A 46 -40.13 25.66 20.67
C PRO A 46 -39.17 26.32 19.68
N ALA A 47 -37.91 26.45 20.08
CA ALA A 47 -36.85 26.88 19.19
C ALA A 47 -36.86 25.90 18.01
N GLN A 48 -37.01 26.42 16.79
CA GLN A 48 -36.90 25.63 15.58
C GLN A 48 -35.54 24.93 15.63
N ARG A 49 -35.53 23.61 15.87
CA ARG A 49 -34.30 22.83 15.91
C ARG A 49 -33.61 23.00 14.55
N PRO A 50 -32.36 23.49 14.50
CA PRO A 50 -31.65 23.60 13.23
C PRO A 50 -31.61 22.22 12.59
N ARG A 51 -31.89 22.14 11.28
CA ARG A 51 -31.74 20.90 10.51
C ARG A 51 -30.29 20.45 10.70
N VAL A 52 -30.08 19.35 11.43
CA VAL A 52 -28.75 18.79 11.66
C VAL A 52 -28.14 18.50 10.29
N ARG A 53 -27.07 19.21 9.92
CA ARG A 53 -26.36 18.93 8.67
C ARG A 53 -25.86 17.50 8.79
N TRP A 54 -26.00 16.72 7.72
CA TRP A 54 -25.54 15.32 7.69
C TRP A 54 -24.05 15.16 8.06
N TRP A 55 -23.27 16.24 7.90
CA TRP A 55 -21.86 16.34 8.31
C TRP A 55 -21.64 16.47 9.82
N ASP A 56 -22.63 16.99 10.56
CA ASP A 56 -22.62 17.10 12.03
C ASP A 56 -23.19 15.84 12.69
N ASN A 57 -23.56 14.82 11.90
CA ASN A 57 -24.11 13.58 12.40
C ASN A 57 -22.98 12.61 12.79
N LEU A 58 -22.82 12.40 14.10
CA LEU A 58 -21.82 11.49 14.65
C LEU A 58 -21.95 10.06 14.12
N SER A 59 -23.14 9.60 13.77
CA SER A 59 -23.35 8.25 13.21
C SER A 59 -22.73 8.10 11.83
N VAL A 60 -22.68 9.15 11.02
CA VAL A 60 -22.03 9.14 9.70
C VAL A 60 -20.52 8.96 9.88
N TRP A 61 -19.91 9.72 10.79
CA TRP A 61 -18.49 9.59 11.10
C TRP A 61 -18.12 8.25 11.73
N ARG A 62 -18.97 7.71 12.61
CA ARG A 62 -18.78 6.37 13.18
C ARG A 62 -18.90 5.28 12.12
N GLY A 63 -19.83 5.41 11.18
CA GLY A 63 -19.96 4.51 10.03
C GLY A 63 -18.74 4.54 9.12
N LEU A 64 -18.24 5.74 8.80
CA LEU A 64 -17.05 5.92 7.97
C LEU A 64 -15.79 5.35 8.64
N ALA A 65 -15.60 5.60 9.94
CA ALA A 65 -14.50 5.04 10.71
C ALA A 65 -14.57 3.50 10.78
N GLY A 66 -15.77 2.95 11.01
CA GLY A 66 -15.98 1.50 11.01
C GLY A 66 -15.68 0.85 9.66
N ALA A 67 -16.15 1.46 8.56
CA ALA A 67 -15.87 1.00 7.20
C ALA A 67 -14.37 1.07 6.86
N GLY A 68 -13.69 2.15 7.24
CA GLY A 68 -12.24 2.30 7.05
C GLY A 68 -11.44 1.25 7.80
N LEU A 69 -11.82 0.95 9.04
CA LEU A 69 -11.18 -0.10 9.84
C LEU A 69 -11.41 -1.49 9.26
N ALA A 70 -12.65 -1.79 8.84
CA ALA A 70 -12.96 -3.05 8.17
C ALA A 70 -12.17 -3.22 6.85
N ALA A 71 -12.11 -2.19 6.01
CA ALA A 71 -11.32 -2.20 4.78
C ALA A 71 -9.82 -2.40 5.05
N SER A 72 -9.29 -1.76 6.10
CA SER A 72 -7.88 -1.91 6.50
C SER A 72 -7.58 -3.33 7.00
N LEU A 73 -8.49 -3.94 7.76
CA LEU A 73 -8.36 -5.33 8.20
C LEU A 73 -8.41 -6.30 7.02
N VAL A 74 -9.36 -6.10 6.09
CA VAL A 74 -9.44 -6.91 4.86
C VAL A 74 -8.15 -6.77 4.05
N LEU A 75 -7.65 -5.55 3.86
CA LEU A 75 -6.39 -5.32 3.16
C LEU A 75 -5.22 -5.99 3.89
N GLY A 76 -5.13 -5.84 5.22
CA GLY A 76 -4.10 -6.50 6.03
C GLY A 76 -4.14 -8.02 5.90
N MET A 77 -5.32 -8.63 5.99
CA MET A 77 -5.51 -10.07 5.83
C MET A 77 -5.14 -10.54 4.42
N THR A 78 -5.54 -9.80 3.38
CA THR A 78 -5.18 -10.15 1.99
C THR A 78 -3.68 -10.08 1.72
N LEU A 79 -2.98 -9.09 2.28
CA LEU A 79 -1.53 -8.98 2.17
C LEU A 79 -0.82 -10.09 2.97
N MET A 80 -1.34 -10.44 4.15
CA MET A 80 -0.76 -11.47 5.01
C MET A 80 -0.97 -12.90 4.47
N THR A 81 -2.05 -13.12 3.71
CA THR A 81 -2.34 -14.40 3.05
C THR A 81 -1.69 -14.56 1.67
N ARG A 82 -1.23 -13.46 1.06
CA ARG A 82 -0.38 -13.51 -0.14
C ARG A 82 1.03 -13.95 0.25
N ALA A 83 1.26 -15.26 0.31
CA ALA A 83 2.62 -15.77 0.36
C ALA A 83 3.39 -15.31 -0.90
N PRO A 84 4.65 -14.84 -0.79
CA PRO A 84 5.49 -14.67 -1.96
C PRO A 84 5.55 -16.02 -2.68
N ALA A 85 5.31 -16.01 -3.99
CA ALA A 85 5.33 -17.24 -4.78
C ALA A 85 6.73 -17.85 -4.64
N GLN A 86 6.84 -19.00 -3.98
CA GLN A 86 8.12 -19.70 -3.88
C GLN A 86 8.56 -20.08 -5.30
N PRO A 87 9.84 -19.87 -5.66
CA PRO A 87 10.33 -20.24 -6.97
C PRO A 87 10.30 -21.76 -7.10
N SER A 88 9.48 -22.26 -8.01
CA SER A 88 9.33 -23.68 -8.29
C SER A 88 10.47 -24.24 -9.13
N TYR A 89 11.17 -23.36 -9.86
CA TYR A 89 12.30 -23.72 -10.70
C TYR A 89 13.44 -22.74 -10.49
N LEU A 90 14.65 -23.29 -10.40
CA LEU A 90 15.89 -22.54 -10.36
C LEU A 90 16.76 -23.00 -11.54
N VAL A 91 17.29 -22.04 -12.29
CA VAL A 91 18.25 -22.28 -13.37
C VAL A 91 19.49 -21.45 -13.08
N VAL A 92 20.66 -22.07 -13.12
CA VAL A 92 21.93 -21.34 -13.13
C VAL A 92 22.41 -21.31 -14.57
N LEU A 93 22.59 -20.11 -15.12
CA LEU A 93 23.12 -19.93 -16.46
C LEU A 93 24.64 -19.76 -16.37
N VAL A 94 25.36 -20.63 -17.06
CA VAL A 94 26.83 -20.67 -17.06
C VAL A 94 27.39 -20.30 -18.43
N GLY A 95 28.58 -19.71 -18.42
CA GLY A 95 29.33 -19.43 -19.64
C GLY A 95 29.77 -20.72 -20.35
N PRO A 96 29.73 -20.80 -21.69
CA PRO A 96 30.12 -22.02 -22.41
C PRO A 96 31.62 -22.34 -22.31
N GLN A 97 32.46 -21.36 -21.97
CA GLN A 97 33.93 -21.49 -21.93
C GLN A 97 34.42 -21.96 -20.55
N ASP A 98 34.13 -21.19 -19.51
CA ASP A 98 34.66 -21.35 -18.15
C ASP A 98 33.67 -22.04 -17.19
N LYS A 99 32.42 -22.27 -17.64
CA LYS A 99 31.29 -22.73 -16.81
C LYS A 99 31.05 -21.86 -15.58
N ALA A 100 31.51 -20.61 -15.60
CA ALA A 100 31.29 -19.69 -14.50
C ALA A 100 29.81 -19.26 -14.47
N PRO A 101 29.18 -19.21 -13.27
CA PRO A 101 27.80 -18.80 -13.13
C PRO A 101 27.69 -17.28 -13.30
N GLY A 102 27.04 -16.83 -14.37
CA GLY A 102 26.84 -15.40 -14.65
C GLY A 102 25.46 -14.89 -14.24
N TRP A 103 24.45 -15.76 -14.28
CA TRP A 103 23.06 -15.40 -14.05
C TRP A 103 22.29 -16.53 -13.37
N VAL A 104 21.24 -16.15 -12.64
CA VAL A 104 20.26 -17.08 -12.06
C VAL A 104 18.88 -16.73 -12.60
N VAL A 105 18.16 -17.73 -13.07
CA VAL A 105 16.75 -17.64 -13.40
C VAL A 105 15.97 -18.26 -12.27
N GLN A 106 15.12 -17.46 -11.64
CA GLN A 106 14.11 -17.93 -10.70
C GLN A 106 12.77 -17.90 -11.42
N ALA A 107 12.07 -19.03 -11.43
CA ALA A 107 10.77 -19.11 -12.07
C ALA A 107 9.75 -19.71 -11.10
N SER A 108 8.64 -19.01 -10.88
CA SER A 108 7.56 -19.47 -10.02
C SER A 108 6.47 -20.16 -10.82
N ASN A 109 5.69 -21.04 -10.17
CA ASN A 109 4.48 -21.62 -10.78
C ASN A 109 3.45 -20.56 -11.19
N SER A 110 3.56 -19.33 -10.66
CA SER A 110 2.66 -18.21 -10.97
C SER A 110 3.02 -17.47 -12.26
N GLN A 111 3.65 -18.14 -13.22
CA GLN A 111 4.03 -17.58 -14.53
C GLN A 111 4.92 -16.32 -14.41
N GLN A 112 5.81 -16.24 -13.42
CA GLN A 112 6.77 -15.15 -13.33
C GLN A 112 8.19 -15.70 -13.40
N ILE A 113 9.00 -15.15 -14.31
CA ILE A 113 10.43 -15.38 -14.38
C ILE A 113 11.15 -14.12 -13.93
N GLN A 114 12.15 -14.31 -13.08
CA GLN A 114 13.12 -13.31 -12.72
C GLN A 114 14.52 -13.78 -13.12
N LEU A 115 15.20 -12.98 -13.92
CA LEU A 115 16.59 -13.15 -14.30
C LEU A 115 17.44 -12.22 -13.43
N ILE A 116 18.38 -12.78 -12.67
CA ILE A 116 19.20 -12.09 -11.67
C ILE A 116 20.68 -12.21 -12.07
N PRO A 117 21.40 -11.09 -12.28
CA PRO A 117 22.83 -11.13 -12.56
C PRO A 117 23.63 -11.49 -11.31
N LEU A 118 24.63 -12.36 -11.46
CA LEU A 118 25.58 -12.70 -10.39
C LEU A 118 26.87 -11.88 -10.45
N GLY A 119 27.10 -11.19 -11.57
CA GLY A 119 28.24 -10.34 -11.80
C GLY A 119 27.96 -9.28 -12.86
N VAL A 120 28.94 -8.41 -13.09
CA VAL A 120 28.87 -7.41 -14.15
C VAL A 120 29.41 -8.03 -15.43
N VAL A 121 28.56 -8.15 -16.45
CA VAL A 121 28.96 -8.57 -17.80
C VAL A 121 29.11 -7.32 -18.65
N GLU A 122 30.29 -7.06 -19.19
CA GLU A 122 30.49 -5.98 -20.15
C GLU A 122 29.87 -6.36 -21.49
N VAL A 123 28.99 -5.50 -22.00
CA VAL A 123 28.34 -5.67 -23.30
C VAL A 123 28.72 -4.47 -24.18
N PRO A 124 29.23 -4.69 -25.41
CA PRO A 124 29.54 -3.60 -26.34
C PRO A 124 28.33 -2.69 -26.58
N ALA A 125 28.57 -1.40 -26.80
CA ALA A 125 27.50 -0.40 -26.94
C ALA A 125 26.56 -0.63 -28.14
N ASP A 126 27.00 -1.36 -29.15
CA ASP A 126 26.23 -1.73 -30.35
C ASP A 126 25.51 -3.09 -30.22
N LYS A 127 25.63 -3.74 -29.06
CA LYS A 127 25.09 -5.08 -28.78
C LYS A 127 24.14 -5.05 -27.59
N ALA A 128 23.29 -6.07 -27.52
CA ALA A 128 22.43 -6.31 -26.37
C ALA A 128 22.42 -7.81 -26.05
N LEU A 129 22.21 -8.13 -24.78
CA LEU A 129 21.89 -9.50 -24.40
C LEU A 129 20.40 -9.71 -24.62
N GLU A 130 20.03 -10.79 -25.29
CA GLU A 130 18.63 -11.21 -25.41
C GLU A 130 18.42 -12.53 -24.67
N PHE A 131 17.34 -12.59 -23.90
CA PHE A 131 17.00 -13.72 -23.07
C PHE A 131 15.98 -14.60 -23.77
N TRP A 132 16.24 -15.90 -23.82
CA TRP A 132 15.40 -16.85 -24.53
C TRP A 132 15.03 -18.03 -23.65
N THR A 133 13.91 -18.67 -24.01
CA THR A 133 13.52 -19.95 -23.45
C THR A 133 13.01 -20.92 -24.50
N LYS A 134 13.22 -22.22 -24.28
CA LYS A 134 12.73 -23.29 -25.14
C LYS A 134 12.38 -24.54 -24.33
N GLY A 135 11.13 -24.97 -24.42
CA GLY A 135 10.69 -26.28 -23.96
C GLY A 135 11.08 -27.39 -24.95
N ASP A 136 11.16 -28.63 -24.48
CA ASP A 136 11.56 -29.77 -25.32
C ASP A 136 10.52 -30.03 -26.45
N ASP A 137 9.24 -29.80 -26.16
CA ASP A 137 8.12 -29.99 -27.12
C ASP A 137 7.77 -28.72 -27.94
N TRP A 138 8.54 -27.64 -27.81
CA TRP A 138 8.21 -26.37 -28.46
C TRP A 138 8.76 -26.32 -29.88
N GLN A 139 8.00 -25.72 -30.80
CA GLN A 139 8.42 -25.56 -32.21
C GLN A 139 9.69 -24.71 -32.36
N GLY A 140 9.99 -23.83 -31.40
CA GLY A 140 11.17 -22.97 -31.43
C GLY A 140 11.41 -22.27 -30.10
N PRO A 141 12.58 -21.61 -29.97
CA PRO A 141 12.85 -20.73 -28.84
C PRO A 141 11.92 -19.50 -28.89
N VAL A 142 11.61 -18.97 -27.72
CA VAL A 142 10.81 -17.76 -27.57
C VAL A 142 11.63 -16.71 -26.83
N SER A 143 11.65 -15.49 -27.37
CA SER A 143 12.31 -14.35 -26.73
C SER A 143 11.51 -13.92 -25.51
N LEU A 144 12.23 -13.74 -24.40
CA LEU A 144 11.77 -13.13 -23.16
C LEU A 144 12.18 -11.66 -23.07
N GLY A 145 12.88 -11.15 -24.09
CA GLY A 145 13.24 -9.74 -24.23
C GLY A 145 14.72 -9.43 -23.97
N LEU A 146 15.04 -8.14 -24.14
CA LEU A 146 16.40 -7.63 -23.99
C LEU A 146 16.76 -7.42 -22.51
N VAL A 147 17.99 -7.78 -22.18
CA VAL A 147 18.56 -7.72 -20.84
C VAL A 147 19.57 -6.59 -20.77
N LYS A 148 19.40 -5.73 -19.78
CA LYS A 148 20.38 -4.69 -19.45
C LYS A 148 21.42 -5.25 -18.49
N PRO A 149 22.72 -5.10 -18.76
CA PRO A 149 23.77 -5.54 -17.87
C PRO A 149 23.59 -5.00 -16.44
N GLY A 150 23.76 -5.87 -15.44
CA GLY A 150 23.66 -5.50 -14.02
C GLY A 150 22.24 -5.22 -13.49
N GLN A 151 21.19 -5.34 -14.32
CA GLN A 151 19.81 -5.17 -13.87
C GLN A 151 19.06 -6.50 -13.89
N SER A 152 18.20 -6.71 -12.89
CA SER A 152 17.28 -7.86 -12.90
C SER A 152 16.15 -7.63 -13.90
N LEU A 153 15.80 -8.65 -14.67
CA LEU A 153 14.66 -8.63 -15.58
C LEU A 153 13.54 -9.50 -15.01
N SER A 154 12.33 -8.94 -14.89
CA SER A 154 11.14 -9.66 -14.44
C SER A 154 10.11 -9.71 -15.56
N ILE A 155 9.69 -10.90 -15.97
CA ILE A 155 8.76 -11.14 -17.07
C ILE A 155 7.58 -11.97 -16.57
N ALA A 156 6.36 -11.52 -16.92
CA ALA A 156 5.17 -12.35 -16.80
C ALA A 156 5.06 -13.27 -18.04
N LEU A 157 4.94 -14.57 -17.81
CA LEU A 157 4.72 -15.63 -18.82
C LEU A 157 3.22 -15.79 -19.15
N ASP A 158 2.42 -14.72 -19.08
CA ASP A 158 0.97 -14.75 -19.30
C ASP A 158 0.59 -15.38 -20.66
N LYS A 159 1.46 -15.21 -21.66
CA LYS A 159 1.28 -15.72 -23.03
C LYS A 159 2.15 -16.93 -23.39
N LEU A 160 2.93 -17.44 -22.45
CA LEU A 160 3.84 -18.55 -22.70
C LEU A 160 3.26 -19.86 -22.15
N PRO A 161 3.56 -21.00 -22.80
CA PRO A 161 3.21 -22.30 -22.23
C PRO A 161 3.79 -22.46 -20.82
N PRO A 162 3.17 -23.29 -19.95
CA PRO A 162 3.64 -23.53 -18.60
C PRO A 162 5.11 -23.96 -18.56
N LEU A 163 5.80 -23.57 -17.49
CA LEU A 163 7.19 -23.96 -17.27
C LEU A 163 7.31 -25.48 -17.15
N GLN A 164 8.29 -26.04 -17.86
CA GLN A 164 8.57 -27.47 -17.88
C GLN A 164 9.87 -27.77 -17.14
N ALA A 165 9.95 -28.95 -16.52
CA ALA A 165 11.25 -29.47 -16.08
C ALA A 165 12.17 -29.59 -17.30
N ASN A 166 13.48 -29.39 -17.10
CA ASN A 166 14.50 -29.48 -18.15
C ASN A 166 14.39 -28.39 -19.25
N GLN A 167 13.50 -27.41 -19.09
CA GLN A 167 13.36 -26.28 -20.03
C GLN A 167 14.67 -25.51 -20.17
N LEU A 168 15.05 -25.24 -21.41
CA LEU A 168 16.28 -24.54 -21.76
C LEU A 168 16.09 -23.03 -21.61
N PHE A 169 17.10 -22.39 -21.03
CA PHE A 169 17.22 -20.95 -20.95
C PHE A 169 18.59 -20.54 -21.46
N GLU A 170 18.64 -19.47 -22.24
CA GLU A 170 19.89 -18.99 -22.84
C GLU A 170 19.89 -17.46 -22.98
N LEU A 171 21.10 -16.89 -22.92
CA LEU A 171 21.39 -15.49 -23.20
C LEU A 171 22.31 -15.43 -24.41
N THR A 172 21.88 -14.76 -25.47
CA THR A 172 22.69 -14.55 -26.67
C THR A 172 23.09 -13.09 -26.81
N LEU A 173 24.24 -12.86 -27.44
CA LEU A 173 24.72 -11.52 -27.75
C LEU A 173 24.21 -11.08 -29.13
N GLU A 174 23.12 -10.34 -29.14
CA GLU A 174 22.46 -9.88 -30.36
C GLU A 174 22.85 -8.42 -30.71
N THR A 175 22.28 -7.88 -31.79
CA THR A 175 22.38 -6.45 -32.07
C THR A 175 21.64 -5.64 -31.00
N SER A 176 21.85 -4.33 -30.95
CA SER A 176 21.19 -3.43 -29.99
C SER A 176 19.65 -3.52 -29.98
N THR A 177 19.03 -3.97 -31.08
CA THR A 177 17.59 -4.17 -31.20
C THR A 177 17.12 -5.61 -30.95
N GLY A 178 18.03 -6.53 -30.66
CA GLY A 178 17.75 -7.97 -30.56
C GLY A 178 17.79 -8.70 -31.89
N SER A 179 17.36 -9.97 -31.89
CA SER A 179 17.33 -10.82 -33.06
C SER A 179 16.33 -10.32 -34.11
N PRO A 180 16.76 -10.18 -35.38
CA PRO A 180 15.89 -9.71 -36.46
C PRO A 180 14.88 -10.76 -36.92
N ILE A 181 15.09 -12.05 -36.62
CA ILE A 181 14.28 -13.17 -37.12
C ILE A 181 13.45 -13.86 -36.03
N GLY A 182 13.46 -13.32 -34.80
CA GLY A 182 12.74 -13.91 -33.67
C GLY A 182 13.30 -15.26 -33.22
N LYS A 183 14.58 -15.52 -33.51
CA LYS A 183 15.33 -16.71 -33.08
C LYS A 183 16.77 -16.30 -32.72
N PRO A 184 17.44 -16.97 -31.78
CA PRO A 184 18.83 -16.65 -31.44
C PRO A 184 19.73 -16.60 -32.69
N THR A 185 20.38 -15.47 -32.93
CA THR A 185 21.28 -15.25 -34.07
C THR A 185 22.72 -15.02 -33.66
N GLY A 186 22.92 -14.51 -32.44
CA GLY A 186 24.21 -14.21 -31.86
C GLY A 186 24.86 -15.39 -31.13
N PRO A 187 26.15 -15.25 -30.74
CA PRO A 187 26.82 -16.25 -29.92
C PRO A 187 26.17 -16.36 -28.54
N ILE A 188 25.99 -17.59 -28.08
CA ILE A 188 25.50 -17.90 -26.72
C ILE A 188 26.53 -17.45 -25.70
N GLN A 189 26.12 -16.59 -24.78
CA GLN A 189 26.94 -16.10 -23.67
C GLN A 189 26.70 -16.92 -22.41
N PHE A 190 25.46 -17.30 -22.14
CA PHE A 190 25.11 -18.13 -20.99
C PHE A 190 23.99 -19.10 -21.35
N ILE A 191 24.03 -20.30 -20.78
CA ILE A 191 23.04 -21.35 -21.01
C ILE A 191 22.83 -22.20 -19.76
N GLY A 192 21.61 -22.71 -19.58
CA GLY A 192 21.28 -23.60 -18.47
C GLY A 192 19.89 -24.22 -18.63
N ARG A 193 19.60 -25.26 -17.83
CA ARG A 193 18.32 -25.96 -17.85
C ARG A 193 17.62 -25.90 -16.50
N ALA A 194 16.31 -25.79 -16.53
CA ALA A 194 15.49 -25.66 -15.34
C ALA A 194 15.48 -26.93 -14.50
N VAL A 195 15.81 -26.76 -13.22
CA VAL A 195 15.69 -27.80 -12.19
C VAL A 195 14.54 -27.42 -11.28
N LYS A 196 13.63 -28.37 -11.05
CA LYS A 196 12.52 -28.20 -10.12
C LYS A 196 13.05 -28.15 -8.69
N VAL A 197 12.72 -27.09 -7.97
CA VAL A 197 12.97 -26.96 -6.54
C VAL A 197 11.81 -27.66 -5.82
N ILE A 198 12.15 -28.63 -4.95
CA ILE A 198 11.20 -29.51 -4.25
C ILE A 198 10.70 -28.82 -2.99
#